data_AF-A0AAW5JXE1-F1
#
_entry.id   AF-A0AAW5JXE1-F1
#
_cell.length_a   1.000
_cell.length_b   1.000
_cell.length_c   1.000
_cell.angle_alpha   90.00
_cell.angle_beta   90.00
_cell.angle_gamma   90.00
#
_symmetry.space_group_name_H-M   'P 1'
#
loop_
_entity.id
_entity.type
_entity.pdbx_description
1 polymer ?
#
loop_
_entity_poly.entity_id
_entity_poly.type
_entity_poly.pdbx_seq_one_letter_code
_entity_poly.pdbx_strand_id
1 'polypeptide(L)' 'GAAPAAPAAACAPAGPEPAGPEPAGPEPAGKVLSPPLVGTNYAASAPDAAPFVTAGAQVAKGQTVCLIEAM' A
#
# COMPACT_ATOMS: atom_id res chain seq x y z
N GLY A 1 45.77 36.34 18.92
CA GLY A 1 45.58 35.05 19.61
C GLY A 1 44.30 34.42 19.08
N ALA A 2 44.33 33.12 18.86
CA ALA A 2 43.35 32.32 18.11
C ALA A 2 41.88 32.48 18.56
N ALA A 3 40.98 32.44 17.59
CA ALA A 3 39.56 32.14 17.78
C ALA A 3 39.36 30.65 18.10
N PRO A 4 38.26 30.27 18.76
CA PRO A 4 37.70 28.94 18.56
C PRO A 4 36.34 28.99 17.86
N ALA A 5 36.21 28.05 16.92
CA ALA A 5 35.05 27.76 16.12
C ALA A 5 33.97 26.97 16.90
N ALA A 6 32.75 26.98 16.35
CA ALA A 6 31.49 26.44 16.83
C ALA A 6 31.45 24.92 17.10
N PRO A 7 30.28 24.41 17.55
CA PRO A 7 29.68 23.33 16.78
C PRO A 7 28.31 23.71 16.20
N ALA A 8 28.12 23.31 14.94
CA ALA A 8 26.89 23.44 14.16
C ALA A 8 25.81 22.50 14.71
N ALA A 9 24.57 23.01 14.76
CA ALA A 9 23.38 22.21 15.03
C ALA A 9 23.13 21.27 13.85
N ALA A 10 23.04 19.96 14.12
CA ALA A 10 22.67 18.96 13.14
C ALA A 10 21.17 19.08 12.81
N CYS A 11 20.84 19.26 11.52
CA CYS A 11 19.48 19.03 11.03
C CYS A 11 19.19 17.53 11.05
N ALA A 12 18.20 17.11 11.84
CA ALA A 12 17.59 15.79 11.70
C ALA A 12 16.71 15.77 10.43
N PRO A 13 16.73 14.71 9.61
CA PRO A 13 15.82 14.59 8.49
C PRO A 13 14.38 14.41 9.03
N ALA A 14 13.45 15.21 8.52
CA ALA A 14 12.03 15.00 8.72
C ALA A 14 11.66 13.63 8.14
N GLY A 15 11.06 12.76 8.97
CA GLY A 15 10.44 11.52 8.51
C GLY A 15 9.26 11.81 7.57
N PRO A 16 8.80 10.81 6.80
CA PRO A 16 7.66 10.98 5.92
C PRO A 16 6.43 11.38 6.75
N GLU A 17 5.86 12.53 6.41
CA GLU A 17 4.57 13.00 6.90
C GLU A 17 3.49 11.99 6.47
N PRO A 18 2.55 11.60 7.35
CA PRO A 18 1.46 10.71 6.94
C PRO A 18 0.66 11.41 5.84
N ALA A 19 0.61 10.80 4.66
CA ALA A 19 -0.18 11.28 3.54
C ALA A 19 -1.64 11.44 4.00
N GLY A 20 -2.16 12.66 3.93
CA GLY A 20 -3.57 12.94 4.16
C GLY A 20 -4.46 12.13 3.19
N PRO A 21 -5.77 12.01 3.47
CA PRO A 21 -6.67 11.26 2.61
C PRO A 21 -6.67 11.85 1.19
N GLU A 22 -6.22 11.05 0.23
CA GLU A 22 -6.29 11.38 -1.19
C GLU A 22 -7.76 11.51 -1.62
N PRO A 23 -8.14 12.55 -2.38
CA PRO A 23 -9.51 12.70 -2.86
C PRO A 23 -10.00 11.43 -3.58
N ALA A 24 -11.16 10.93 -3.17
CA ALA A 24 -11.76 9.75 -3.75
C ALA A 24 -11.96 9.97 -5.26
N GLY A 25 -11.22 9.19 -6.06
CA GLY A 25 -11.39 9.13 -7.50
C GLY A 25 -12.78 8.61 -7.88
N PRO A 26 -13.11 8.62 -9.18
CA PRO A 26 -14.39 8.09 -9.67
C PRO A 26 -14.63 6.65 -9.20
N GLU A 27 -15.87 6.35 -8.80
CA GLU A 27 -16.25 5.01 -8.36
C GLU A 27 -15.97 3.97 -9.46
N PRO A 28 -15.40 2.81 -9.09
CA PRO A 28 -15.12 1.75 -10.05
C PRO A 28 -16.42 1.27 -10.71
N ALA A 29 -16.45 1.26 -12.03
CA ALA A 29 -17.57 0.71 -12.78
C ALA A 29 -17.60 -0.82 -12.64
N GLY A 30 -18.76 -1.38 -12.26
CA GLY A 30 -19.00 -2.83 -12.22
C GLY A 30 -19.15 -3.40 -10.81
N LYS A 31 -18.96 -4.71 -10.67
CA LYS A 31 -19.06 -5.40 -9.38
C LYS A 31 -17.77 -5.24 -8.61
N VAL A 32 -17.86 -4.59 -7.44
CA VAL A 32 -16.74 -4.44 -6.51
C VAL A 32 -16.71 -5.64 -5.56
N LEU A 33 -15.56 -6.30 -5.46
CA LEU A 33 -15.32 -7.38 -4.51
C LEU A 33 -14.68 -6.80 -3.24
N SER A 34 -15.50 -6.30 -2.32
CA SER A 34 -15.05 -5.78 -1.04
C SER A 34 -15.00 -6.91 -0.01
N PRO A 35 -13.82 -7.27 0.55
CA PRO A 35 -13.75 -8.24 1.63
C PRO A 35 -14.46 -7.71 2.90
N PRO A 36 -15.03 -8.59 3.73
CA PRO A 36 -15.76 -8.18 4.95
C PRO A 36 -14.86 -7.72 6.10
N LEU A 37 -13.54 -7.80 5.92
CA LEU A 37 -12.52 -7.45 6.91
C LEU A 37 -11.58 -6.40 6.32
N VAL A 38 -11.02 -5.56 7.18
CA VAL A 38 -9.94 -4.64 6.84
C VAL A 38 -8.62 -5.36 7.03
N GLY A 39 -7.70 -5.18 6.08
CA GLY A 39 -6.40 -5.83 6.11
C GLY A 39 -5.55 -5.46 4.91
N THR A 40 -4.39 -6.11 4.81
CA THR A 40 -3.47 -5.95 3.68
C THR A 40 -3.89 -6.86 2.52
N ASN A 41 -4.00 -6.31 1.31
CA ASN A 41 -4.28 -7.07 0.11
C ASN A 41 -2.99 -7.65 -0.51
N TYR A 42 -3.02 -8.94 -0.83
CA TYR A 42 -1.99 -9.60 -1.62
C TYR A 42 -2.60 -10.20 -2.89
N ALA A 43 -2.04 -9.81 -4.03
CA ALA A 43 -2.44 -10.30 -5.35
C ALA A 43 -1.94 -11.73 -5.65
N ALA A 44 -1.00 -12.25 -4.87
CA ALA A 44 -0.39 -13.57 -5.03
C ALA A 44 -0.28 -14.30 -3.67
N SER A 45 -0.04 -15.62 -3.72
CA SER A 45 0.11 -16.44 -2.50
C SER A 45 1.45 -16.26 -1.78
N ALA A 46 2.47 -15.75 -2.48
CA ALA A 46 3.85 -15.57 -2.02
C ALA A 46 4.53 -14.49 -2.89
N PRO A 47 5.64 -13.88 -2.47
CA PRO A 47 6.31 -12.81 -3.23
C PRO A 47 6.74 -13.22 -4.64
N ASP A 48 7.20 -14.46 -4.81
CA ASP A 48 7.64 -14.99 -6.10
C ASP A 48 6.55 -15.79 -6.84
N ALA A 49 5.34 -15.87 -6.28
CA ALA A 49 4.22 -16.58 -6.92
C ALA A 49 3.51 -15.70 -7.94
N ALA A 50 2.93 -16.34 -8.96
CA ALA A 50 2.05 -15.66 -9.90
C ALA A 50 0.82 -15.08 -9.20
N PRO A 51 0.25 -13.97 -9.71
CA PRO A 51 -0.97 -13.41 -9.17
C PRO A 51 -2.15 -14.37 -9.35
N PHE A 52 -3.12 -14.34 -8.44
CA PHE A 52 -4.33 -15.16 -8.51
C PHE A 52 -5.16 -14.87 -9.77
N VAL A 53 -5.19 -13.60 -10.19
CA VAL A 53 -5.88 -13.11 -11.40
C VAL A 53 -5.08 -11.99 -12.06
N THR A 54 -5.21 -11.83 -13.37
CA THR A 54 -4.64 -10.73 -14.15
C THR A 54 -5.75 -9.86 -14.75
N ALA A 55 -5.44 -8.62 -15.10
CA ALA A 55 -6.39 -7.75 -15.79
C ALA A 55 -6.90 -8.41 -17.09
N GLY A 56 -8.22 -8.36 -17.31
CA GLY A 56 -8.88 -9.00 -18.45
C GLY A 56 -9.17 -10.50 -18.28
N ALA A 57 -8.70 -11.14 -17.20
CA ALA A 57 -9.05 -12.52 -16.92
C ALA A 57 -10.53 -12.63 -16.49
N GLN A 58 -11.20 -13.70 -16.95
CA GLN A 58 -12.55 -14.04 -16.46
C GLN A 58 -12.45 -14.68 -15.08
N VAL A 59 -13.34 -14.28 -14.16
CA VAL A 59 -13.41 -14.80 -12.79
C VAL A 59 -14.72 -15.52 -12.53
N ALA A 60 -14.66 -16.63 -11.79
CA ALA A 60 -15.83 -17.45 -11.44
C ALA A 60 -16.16 -17.40 -9.95
N LYS A 61 -17.41 -17.73 -9.59
CA LYS A 61 -17.81 -17.83 -8.19
C LYS A 61 -16.98 -18.92 -7.48
N GLY A 62 -16.42 -18.57 -6.33
CA GLY A 62 -15.57 -19.46 -5.54
C GLY A 62 -14.08 -19.43 -5.93
N GLN A 63 -13.71 -18.71 -6.99
CA GLN A 63 -12.30 -18.49 -7.33
C GLN A 63 -11.66 -17.51 -6.36
N THR A 64 -10.46 -17.85 -5.88
CA THR A 64 -9.62 -16.93 -5.10
C THR A 64 -9.07 -15.85 -6.02
N VAL A 65 -9.32 -14.58 -5.69
CA VAL A 65 -8.87 -13.42 -6.48
C VAL A 65 -7.78 -12.60 -5.78
N CYS A 66 -7.71 -12.67 -4.46
CA CYS A 66 -6.68 -12.06 -3.64
C CYS A 66 -6.67 -12.73 -2.25
N LEU A 67 -5.61 -12.50 -1.49
CA LEU A 67 -5.53 -12.81 -0.08
C LEU A 67 -5.62 -11.51 0.73
N ILE A 68 -6.33 -11.55 1.85
CA ILE A 68 -6.39 -10.44 2.80
C ILE A 68 -5.76 -10.88 4.11
N GLU A 69 -4.66 -10.23 4.51
CA GLU A 69 -4.10 -10.38 5.85
C GLU A 69 -4.80 -9.41 6.79
N ALA A 70 -5.70 -9.93 7.63
CA ALA A 70 -6.37 -9.16 8.67
C ALA A 70 -5.45 -9.04 9.91
N MET A 71 -5.33 -7.82 10.46
CA MET A 71 -4.60 -7.54 11.70
C MET A 71 -5.55 -7.41 12.89
#